data_AF-A0A7C6ETK2-F1
#
_entry.id   AF-A0A7C6ETK2-F1
#
_cell.length_a   1.000
_cell.length_b   1.000
_cell.length_c   1.000
_cell.angle_alpha   90.00
_cell.angle_beta   90.00
_cell.angle_gamma   90.00
#
_symmetry.space_group_name_H-M   'P 1'
#
loop_
_entity.id
_entity.type
_entity.pdbx_description
1 polymer ?
#
loop_
_entity_poly.entity_id
_entity_poly.type
_entity_poly.pdbx_seq_one_letter_code
_entity_poly.pdbx_strand_id
1 'polypeptide(L)'
;MIEENHDELKIGELPQLQIVEIDEVLFHEEPDIERVARLVEKFGADGVLRNPPVVAKRSDSSKRILLDGANRITALRKLDFQHVLVQEIDLEDRGLVLDRWHHAVEYLSRDELLAHALTVPGVSLADTETVADHPGFLCRLRFADETEVALVGAADLFSKVEQLRAFVRFYHRFEYMDRVSYTDLEHLKRNYRNFSALVSFPRFGKGDLVSLTEAGVLLPSGITRVLLPKRALRFNLHLDILRAKLSVEEKNLWLRETIQQKIQDKCIRFYREPTFFFDE
;
A
#
# COMPACT_ATOMS: atom_id res chain seq x y z
N MET A 1 -25.22 27.97 -19.45
CA MET A 1 -23.90 27.65 -18.87
C MET A 1 -23.94 26.17 -18.60
N ILE A 2 -23.18 25.40 -19.36
CA ILE A 2 -23.12 23.95 -19.24
C ILE A 2 -22.21 23.71 -18.03
N GLU A 3 -22.76 23.20 -16.93
CA GLU A 3 -21.97 22.65 -15.85
C GLU A 3 -21.19 21.46 -16.43
N GLU A 4 -19.88 21.62 -16.60
CA GLU A 4 -19.01 20.54 -16.99
C GLU A 4 -18.95 19.53 -15.83
N ASN A 5 -19.66 18.43 -15.99
CA ASN A 5 -19.60 17.26 -15.13
C ASN A 5 -18.21 16.59 -15.28
N HIS A 6 -17.18 17.16 -14.65
CA HIS A 6 -15.80 16.64 -14.69
C HIS A 6 -15.55 15.48 -13.71
N ASP A 7 -16.58 14.96 -13.04
CA ASP A 7 -16.44 14.04 -11.91
C ASP A 7 -16.88 12.58 -12.20
N GLU A 8 -17.23 12.26 -13.45
CA GLU A 8 -17.58 10.90 -13.83
C GLU A 8 -16.38 10.13 -14.37
N LEU A 9 -16.10 8.98 -13.75
CA LEU A 9 -15.11 8.01 -14.22
C LEU A 9 -15.31 7.71 -15.72
N LYS A 10 -14.41 8.24 -16.56
CA LYS A 10 -14.52 8.10 -18.02
C LYS A 10 -14.22 6.67 -18.46
N ILE A 11 -15.26 5.96 -18.92
CA ILE A 11 -15.16 4.60 -19.46
C ILE A 11 -14.62 4.70 -20.90
N GLY A 12 -13.35 4.32 -21.09
CA GLY A 12 -12.66 4.36 -22.40
C GLY A 12 -11.22 4.86 -22.30
N GLU A 13 -10.91 5.67 -21.29
CA GLU A 13 -9.54 6.07 -20.95
C GLU A 13 -8.84 4.97 -20.15
N LEU A 14 -7.69 4.51 -20.63
CA LEU A 14 -6.87 3.50 -19.99
C LEU A 14 -6.05 4.09 -18.83
N PRO A 15 -5.69 3.27 -17.81
CA PRO A 15 -4.69 3.68 -16.83
C PRO A 15 -3.36 4.00 -17.52
N GLN A 16 -2.65 5.01 -17.03
CA GLN A 16 -1.34 5.39 -17.56
C GLN A 16 -0.29 4.38 -17.10
N LEU A 17 0.35 3.71 -18.07
CA LEU A 17 1.45 2.79 -17.83
C LEU A 17 2.75 3.38 -18.37
N GLN A 18 3.84 3.22 -17.62
CA GLN A 18 5.14 3.73 -18.00
C GLN A 18 6.25 2.80 -17.51
N ILE A 19 7.29 2.61 -18.32
CA ILE A 19 8.53 1.99 -17.87
C ILE A 19 9.44 3.11 -17.35
N VAL A 20 9.97 2.94 -16.15
CA VAL A 20 10.79 3.94 -15.45
C VAL A 20 12.05 3.30 -14.89
N GLU A 21 13.05 4.12 -14.58
CA GLU A 21 14.19 3.69 -13.76
C GLU A 21 13.68 3.28 -12.38
N ILE A 22 14.12 2.12 -11.89
CA ILE A 22 13.63 1.57 -10.62
C ILE A 22 14.05 2.44 -9.42
N ASP A 23 15.14 3.19 -9.57
CA ASP A 23 15.67 4.12 -8.57
C ASP A 23 14.93 5.47 -8.52
N GLU A 24 14.02 5.71 -9.47
CA GLU A 24 13.06 6.82 -9.38
C GLU A 24 11.87 6.52 -8.47
N VAL A 25 11.70 5.25 -8.06
CA VAL A 25 10.60 4.81 -7.20
C VAL A 25 10.98 4.92 -5.73
N LEU A 26 10.38 5.87 -5.04
CA LEU A 26 10.52 6.11 -3.61
C LEU A 26 9.46 5.33 -2.83
N PHE A 27 9.84 4.76 -1.70
CA PHE A 27 8.94 3.95 -0.89
C PHE A 27 8.30 4.83 0.18
N HIS A 28 7.02 4.61 0.45
CA HIS A 28 6.35 5.19 1.61
C HIS A 28 6.09 4.18 2.72
N GLU A 29 6.11 2.89 2.41
CA GLU A 29 5.89 1.78 3.35
C GLU A 29 7.06 0.79 3.33
N GLU A 30 7.29 0.15 4.48
CA GLU A 30 8.24 -0.95 4.60
C GLU A 30 7.78 -2.15 3.75
N PRO A 31 8.69 -2.78 2.99
CA PRO A 31 8.39 -4.05 2.34
C PRO A 31 8.33 -5.18 3.36
N ASP A 32 7.44 -6.15 3.11
CA ASP A 32 7.35 -7.40 3.84
C ASP A 32 8.36 -8.41 3.27
N ILE A 33 9.37 -8.74 4.06
CA ILE A 33 10.51 -9.56 3.62
C ILE A 33 10.12 -10.99 3.25
N GLU A 34 9.14 -11.58 3.95
CA GLU A 34 8.64 -12.93 3.63
C GLU A 34 7.93 -12.93 2.27
N ARG A 35 7.09 -11.90 2.03
CA ARG A 35 6.43 -11.72 0.73
C ARG A 35 7.43 -11.44 -0.39
N VAL A 36 8.49 -10.67 -0.11
CA VAL A 36 9.57 -10.40 -1.08
C VAL A 36 10.28 -11.68 -1.49
N ALA A 37 10.63 -12.56 -0.54
CA ALA A 37 11.32 -13.81 -0.86
C ALA A 37 10.51 -14.68 -1.84
N ARG A 38 9.21 -14.87 -1.58
CA ARG A 38 8.30 -15.60 -2.47
C ARG A 38 8.20 -14.96 -3.87
N LEU A 39 8.22 -13.62 -3.94
CA LEU A 39 8.18 -12.91 -5.22
C LEU A 39 9.47 -13.04 -6.03
N VAL A 40 10.64 -13.07 -5.36
CA VAL A 40 11.92 -13.31 -6.04
C VAL A 40 11.91 -14.69 -6.71
N GLU A 41 11.46 -15.72 -6.00
CA GLU A 41 11.30 -17.07 -6.55
C GLU A 41 10.31 -17.10 -7.72
N LYS A 42 9.12 -16.49 -7.54
CA LYS A 42 8.07 -16.43 -8.59
C LYS A 42 8.54 -15.69 -9.83
N PHE A 43 9.26 -14.59 -9.69
CA PHE A 43 9.85 -13.88 -10.83
C PHE A 43 10.98 -14.67 -11.50
N GLY A 44 11.78 -15.41 -10.73
CA GLY A 44 12.80 -16.30 -11.28
C GLY A 44 12.21 -17.46 -12.08
N ALA A 45 11.07 -18.00 -11.64
CA ALA A 45 10.40 -19.13 -12.29
C ALA A 45 9.52 -18.72 -13.49
N ASP A 46 8.61 -17.76 -13.29
CA ASP A 46 7.62 -17.37 -14.30
C ASP A 46 8.18 -16.32 -15.28
N GLY A 47 9.15 -15.50 -14.85
CA GLY A 47 9.68 -14.40 -15.65
C GLY A 47 8.64 -13.31 -15.99
N VAL A 48 7.55 -13.19 -15.22
CA VAL A 48 6.42 -12.30 -15.54
C VAL A 48 6.05 -11.37 -14.39
N LEU A 49 5.98 -10.06 -14.68
CA LEU A 49 5.31 -9.07 -13.85
C LEU A 49 3.83 -8.98 -14.24
N ARG A 50 2.98 -9.68 -13.49
CA ARG A 50 1.53 -9.76 -13.78
C ARG A 50 0.81 -8.42 -13.63
N ASN A 51 0.96 -7.81 -12.46
CA ASN A 51 0.31 -6.54 -12.10
C ASN A 51 1.39 -5.46 -11.94
N PRO A 52 1.34 -4.35 -12.70
CA PRO A 52 2.28 -3.25 -12.51
C PRO A 52 2.13 -2.64 -11.10
N PRO A 53 3.23 -2.33 -10.38
CA PRO A 53 3.18 -1.50 -9.19
C PRO A 53 2.56 -0.13 -9.50
N VAL A 54 1.87 0.47 -8.55
CA VAL A 54 1.22 1.77 -8.72
C VAL A 54 2.07 2.83 -8.04
N VAL A 55 2.32 3.93 -8.74
CA VAL A 55 3.09 5.06 -8.24
C VAL A 55 2.34 6.37 -8.45
N ALA A 56 2.43 7.27 -7.47
CA ALA A 56 2.03 8.65 -7.61
C ALA A 56 3.19 9.48 -8.16
N LYS A 57 2.89 10.35 -9.12
CA LYS A 57 3.82 11.35 -9.62
C LYS A 57 3.35 12.73 -9.20
N ARG A 58 4.31 13.61 -8.93
CA ARG A 58 4.08 15.05 -8.78
C ARG A 58 4.57 15.78 -10.02
N SER A 59 3.88 16.86 -10.39
CA SER A 59 4.24 17.68 -11.55
C SER A 59 5.63 18.32 -11.45
N ASP A 60 6.14 18.51 -10.23
CA ASP A 60 7.41 19.19 -9.93
C ASP A 60 8.59 18.23 -9.64
N SER A 61 8.39 16.91 -9.74
CA SER A 61 9.41 15.92 -9.40
C SER A 61 9.51 14.79 -10.41
N SER A 62 10.74 14.38 -10.73
CA SER A 62 10.98 13.14 -11.49
C SER A 62 10.81 11.88 -10.63
N LYS A 63 10.88 12.02 -9.30
CA LYS A 63 10.68 10.92 -8.37
C LYS A 63 9.20 10.57 -8.24
N ARG A 64 8.95 9.30 -8.00
CA ARG A 64 7.61 8.72 -7.93
C ARG A 64 7.42 8.04 -6.60
N ILE A 65 6.34 8.38 -5.89
CA ILE A 65 6.01 7.76 -4.62
C ILE A 65 5.28 6.47 -4.92
N LEU A 66 5.85 5.34 -4.50
CA LEU A 66 5.20 4.05 -4.58
C LEU A 66 3.93 4.08 -3.74
N LEU A 67 2.80 3.69 -4.32
CA LEU A 67 1.50 3.63 -3.62
C LEU A 67 1.10 2.18 -3.35
N ASP A 68 1.46 1.28 -4.26
CA ASP A 68 1.20 -0.14 -4.14
C ASP A 68 2.27 -0.96 -4.87
N GLY A 69 2.68 -2.08 -4.29
CA GLY A 69 3.68 -2.97 -4.88
C GLY A 69 5.10 -2.83 -4.31
N ALA A 70 5.25 -2.37 -3.06
CA ALA A 70 6.53 -2.37 -2.32
C ALA A 70 7.31 -3.69 -2.47
N ASN A 71 6.64 -4.82 -2.27
CA ASN A 71 7.29 -6.13 -2.36
C ASN A 71 7.73 -6.48 -3.80
N ARG A 72 6.96 -6.05 -4.82
CA ARG A 72 7.29 -6.27 -6.24
C ARG A 72 8.53 -5.48 -6.65
N ILE A 73 8.58 -4.19 -6.30
CA ILE A 73 9.75 -3.34 -6.58
C ILE A 73 10.99 -3.88 -5.85
N THR A 74 10.83 -4.26 -4.57
CA THR A 74 11.94 -4.81 -3.78
C THR A 74 12.48 -6.11 -4.38
N ALA A 75 11.59 -7.02 -4.81
CA ALA A 75 12.00 -8.26 -5.47
C ALA A 75 12.71 -8.01 -6.80
N LEU A 76 12.24 -7.07 -7.61
CA LEU A 76 12.91 -6.67 -8.87
C LEU A 76 14.30 -6.08 -8.62
N ARG A 77 14.45 -5.21 -7.59
CA ARG A 77 15.76 -4.69 -7.18
C ARG A 77 16.72 -5.81 -6.76
N LYS A 78 16.24 -6.80 -6.00
CA LYS A 78 17.05 -7.99 -5.62
C LYS A 78 17.47 -8.87 -6.79
N LEU A 79 16.77 -8.77 -7.93
CA LEU A 79 17.06 -9.50 -9.17
C LEU A 79 17.84 -8.63 -10.19
N ASP A 80 18.39 -7.51 -9.72
CA ASP A 80 19.23 -6.55 -10.45
C ASP A 80 18.54 -5.89 -11.67
N PHE A 81 17.21 -5.79 -11.64
CA PHE A 81 16.49 -5.02 -12.65
C PHE A 81 16.72 -3.52 -12.47
N GLN A 82 17.10 -2.85 -13.56
CA GLN A 82 17.29 -1.40 -13.57
C GLN A 82 15.99 -0.65 -13.86
N HIS A 83 15.08 -1.24 -14.64
CA HIS A 83 13.81 -0.61 -15.01
C HIS A 83 12.62 -1.42 -14.50
N VAL A 84 11.48 -0.76 -14.37
CA VAL A 84 10.21 -1.39 -13.99
C VAL A 84 9.03 -0.76 -14.73
N LEU A 85 8.05 -1.58 -15.12
CA LEU A 85 6.74 -1.11 -15.56
C LEU A 85 5.89 -0.73 -14.34
N VAL A 86 5.45 0.52 -14.30
CA VAL A 86 4.54 1.04 -13.27
C VAL A 86 3.25 1.55 -13.90
N GLN A 87 2.20 1.59 -13.09
CA GLN A 87 1.04 2.42 -13.35
C GLN A 87 1.24 3.76 -12.65
N GLU A 88 1.19 4.83 -13.42
CA GLU A 88 1.33 6.21 -12.92
C GLU A 88 -0.06 6.82 -12.67
N ILE A 89 -0.18 7.59 -11.59
CA ILE A 89 -1.32 8.45 -11.30
C ILE A 89 -0.81 9.79 -10.76
N ASP A 90 -1.50 10.89 -11.07
CA ASP A 90 -1.18 12.18 -10.45
C ASP A 90 -1.48 12.09 -8.94
N LEU A 91 -0.53 12.54 -8.11
CA LEU A 91 -0.74 12.59 -6.66
C LEU A 91 -1.97 13.44 -6.32
N GLU A 92 -2.26 14.49 -7.09
CA GLU A 92 -3.39 15.39 -6.87
C GLU A 92 -4.69 14.93 -7.55
N ASP A 93 -4.69 13.75 -8.19
CA ASP A 93 -5.90 13.15 -8.75
C ASP A 93 -6.97 12.99 -7.66
N ARG A 94 -8.19 13.46 -7.94
CA ARG A 94 -9.32 13.42 -6.99
C ARG A 94 -9.84 12.01 -6.76
N GLY A 95 -9.70 11.12 -7.74
CA GLY A 95 -10.03 9.71 -7.63
C GLY A 95 -8.99 8.91 -6.84
N LEU A 96 -7.79 9.45 -6.61
CA LEU A 96 -6.79 8.86 -5.73
C LEU A 96 -7.14 9.16 -4.27
N VAL A 97 -7.63 8.14 -3.56
CA VAL A 97 -7.97 8.24 -2.14
C VAL A 97 -6.98 7.42 -1.31
N LEU A 98 -6.35 8.08 -0.34
CA LEU A 98 -5.56 7.45 0.71
C LEU A 98 -6.46 7.25 1.93
N ASP A 99 -6.72 5.99 2.24
CA ASP A 99 -7.40 5.57 3.46
C ASP A 99 -6.46 4.71 4.29
N ARG A 100 -7.00 3.99 5.27
CA ARG A 100 -6.27 3.09 6.14
C ARG A 100 -6.80 1.66 6.06
N TRP A 101 -5.92 0.73 6.35
CA TRP A 101 -6.32 -0.59 6.83
C TRP A 101 -6.40 -0.57 8.36
N HIS A 102 -7.13 -1.53 8.88
CA HIS A 102 -7.07 -1.95 10.27
C HIS A 102 -6.39 -3.31 10.33
N HIS A 103 -5.76 -3.63 11.44
CA HIS A 103 -5.13 -4.93 11.65
C HIS A 103 -6.03 -5.78 12.55
N ALA A 104 -6.58 -6.86 12.01
CA ALA A 104 -7.19 -7.91 12.80
C ALA A 104 -6.07 -8.83 13.28
N VAL A 105 -5.69 -8.70 14.55
CA VAL A 105 -4.60 -9.44 15.17
C VAL A 105 -5.13 -10.76 15.72
N GLU A 106 -4.40 -11.84 15.51
CA GLU A 106 -4.66 -13.18 16.03
C GLU A 106 -3.50 -13.69 16.89
N TYR A 107 -3.78 -14.68 17.74
CA TYR A 107 -2.79 -15.45 18.53
C TYR A 107 -2.03 -14.69 19.62
N LEU A 108 -2.25 -13.38 19.79
CA LEU A 108 -1.62 -12.58 20.84
C LEU A 108 -2.63 -12.20 21.92
N SER A 109 -2.26 -12.26 23.19
CA SER A 109 -3.11 -11.78 24.27
C SER A 109 -3.15 -10.26 24.36
N ARG A 110 -4.18 -9.75 25.05
CA ARG A 110 -4.27 -8.33 25.43
C ARG A 110 -3.02 -7.88 26.19
N ASP A 111 -2.59 -8.66 27.17
CA ASP A 111 -1.47 -8.31 28.03
C ASP A 111 -0.15 -8.26 27.26
N GLU A 112 0.08 -9.16 26.31
CA GLU A 112 1.26 -9.14 25.44
C GLU A 112 1.31 -7.88 24.57
N LEU A 113 0.18 -7.50 23.96
CA LEU A 113 0.10 -6.29 23.12
C LEU A 113 0.34 -5.01 23.94
N LEU A 114 -0.26 -4.92 25.14
CA LEU A 114 -0.11 -3.75 26.01
C LEU A 114 1.27 -3.69 26.66
N ALA A 115 1.81 -4.82 27.10
CA ALA A 115 3.16 -4.89 27.62
C ALA A 115 4.17 -4.44 26.57
N HIS A 116 4.04 -4.91 25.32
CA HIS A 116 4.91 -4.47 24.23
C HIS A 116 4.74 -2.97 23.94
N ALA A 117 3.51 -2.47 23.86
CA ALA A 117 3.24 -1.04 23.64
C ALA A 117 3.96 -0.14 24.67
N LEU A 118 3.97 -0.55 25.93
CA LEU A 118 4.65 0.16 27.02
C LEU A 118 6.18 0.06 26.98
N THR A 119 6.76 -0.86 26.19
CA THR A 119 8.21 -0.88 25.95
C THR A 119 8.65 0.16 24.92
N VAL A 120 7.72 0.70 24.12
CA VAL A 120 8.04 1.69 23.09
C VAL A 120 8.26 3.06 23.76
N PRO A 121 9.46 3.67 23.61
CA PRO A 121 9.76 4.94 24.28
C PRO A 121 8.76 6.05 23.95
N GLY A 122 8.25 6.70 24.99
CA GLY A 122 7.30 7.81 24.87
C GLY A 122 5.87 7.41 24.50
N VAL A 123 5.55 6.11 24.47
CA VAL A 123 4.18 5.61 24.27
C VAL A 123 3.51 5.37 25.62
N SER A 124 2.25 5.78 25.73
CA SER A 124 1.40 5.57 26.90
C SER A 124 0.00 5.08 26.50
N LEU A 125 -0.70 4.50 27.48
CA LEU A 125 -2.10 4.12 27.36
C LEU A 125 -2.99 5.30 27.74
N ALA A 126 -4.10 5.46 27.04
CA ALA A 126 -5.11 6.46 27.36
C ALA A 126 -6.53 5.96 27.03
N ASP A 127 -7.53 6.57 27.67
CA ASP A 127 -8.94 6.24 27.45
C ASP A 127 -9.41 6.73 26.08
N THR A 128 -10.10 5.88 25.34
CA THR A 128 -10.53 6.12 23.95
C THR A 128 -11.51 7.28 23.79
N GLU A 129 -12.33 7.54 24.80
CA GLU A 129 -13.34 8.62 24.80
C GLU A 129 -12.72 10.02 24.72
N THR A 130 -11.46 10.18 25.15
CA THR A 130 -10.82 11.50 25.30
C THR A 130 -9.72 11.78 24.26
N VAL A 131 -9.38 10.81 23.41
CA VAL A 131 -8.09 10.78 22.70
C VAL A 131 -8.20 10.82 21.18
N ALA A 132 -9.40 10.69 20.59
CA ALA A 132 -9.55 10.67 19.13
C ALA A 132 -8.94 11.89 18.42
N ASP A 133 -8.99 13.06 19.05
CA ASP A 133 -8.42 14.32 18.55
C ASP A 133 -7.05 14.67 19.17
N HIS A 134 -6.48 13.76 19.97
CA HIS A 134 -5.19 13.99 20.61
C HIS A 134 -4.08 14.05 19.54
N PRO A 135 -3.23 15.10 19.51
CA PRO A 135 -2.17 15.23 18.51
C PRO A 135 -1.21 14.04 18.46
N GLY A 136 -0.99 13.40 19.60
CA GLY A 136 -0.17 12.19 19.74
C GLY A 136 -0.89 10.86 19.51
N PHE A 137 -2.14 10.82 19.04
CA PHE A 137 -2.86 9.56 18.80
C PHE A 137 -2.10 8.68 17.80
N LEU A 138 -1.75 7.45 18.24
CA LEU A 138 -1.05 6.46 17.44
C LEU A 138 -2.03 5.43 16.87
N CYS A 139 -2.81 4.78 17.72
CA CYS A 139 -3.83 3.83 17.29
C CYS A 139 -4.81 3.52 18.42
N ARG A 140 -5.93 2.91 18.07
CA ARG A 140 -6.90 2.33 19.00
C ARG A 140 -6.83 0.81 18.92
N LEU A 141 -6.78 0.16 20.07
CA LEU A 141 -6.93 -1.29 20.20
C LEU A 141 -8.32 -1.59 20.75
N ARG A 142 -9.05 -2.48 20.08
CA ARG A 142 -10.29 -3.06 20.60
C ARG A 142 -10.15 -4.56 20.67
N PHE A 143 -10.32 -5.12 21.85
CA PHE A 143 -10.07 -6.54 22.14
C PHE A 143 -11.32 -7.40 21.97
N ALA A 144 -11.13 -8.72 21.96
CA ALA A 144 -12.23 -9.69 21.87
C ALA A 144 -13.24 -9.61 23.03
N ASP A 145 -12.80 -9.15 24.21
CA ASP A 145 -13.63 -8.90 25.39
C ASP A 145 -14.36 -7.54 25.34
N GLU A 146 -14.32 -6.85 24.19
CA GLU A 146 -14.90 -5.52 23.93
C GLU A 146 -14.26 -4.37 24.71
N THR A 147 -13.20 -4.65 25.48
CA THR A 147 -12.41 -3.58 26.08
C THR A 147 -11.63 -2.84 25.00
N GLU A 148 -11.40 -1.56 25.25
CA GLU A 148 -10.68 -0.71 24.32
C GLU A 148 -9.68 0.21 25.04
N VAL A 149 -8.62 0.54 24.32
CA VAL A 149 -7.57 1.45 24.79
C VAL A 149 -6.94 2.17 23.61
N ALA A 150 -6.56 3.43 23.82
CA ALA A 150 -5.80 4.19 22.86
C ALA A 150 -4.31 4.16 23.22
N LEU A 151 -3.46 4.10 22.20
CA LEU A 151 -2.04 4.39 22.33
C LEU A 151 -1.80 5.85 21.93
N VAL A 152 -1.10 6.56 22.80
CA VAL A 152 -0.68 7.95 22.60
C VAL A 152 0.83 8.02 22.66
N GLY A 153 1.42 8.84 21.80
CA GLY A 153 2.85 9.10 21.78
C GLY A 153 3.16 10.51 21.30
N ALA A 154 4.17 10.62 20.45
CA ALA A 154 4.66 11.89 19.94
C ALA A 154 3.63 12.60 19.04
N ALA A 155 3.59 13.93 19.15
CA ALA A 155 2.70 14.77 18.36
C ALA A 155 3.24 15.04 16.95
N ASP A 156 4.57 15.07 16.77
CA ASP A 156 5.20 15.27 15.46
C ASP A 156 5.12 14.01 14.60
N LEU A 157 5.00 14.20 13.29
CA LEU A 157 4.77 13.14 12.31
C LEU A 157 5.90 12.08 12.33
N PHE A 158 7.16 12.50 12.39
CA PHE A 158 8.30 11.57 12.25
C PHE A 158 8.44 10.67 13.48
N SER A 159 8.44 11.23 14.68
CA SER A 159 8.54 10.45 15.92
C SER A 159 7.31 9.55 16.11
N LYS A 160 6.13 10.03 15.71
CA LYS A 160 4.89 9.23 15.68
C LYS A 160 5.04 8.00 14.80
N VAL A 161 5.59 8.15 13.60
CA VAL A 161 5.80 7.03 12.68
C VAL A 161 6.81 6.04 13.24
N GLU A 162 7.91 6.50 13.86
CA GLU A 162 8.87 5.62 14.52
C GLU A 162 8.24 4.79 15.66
N GLN A 163 7.40 5.42 16.49
CA GLN A 163 6.67 4.71 17.54
C GLN A 163 5.68 3.69 16.98
N LEU A 164 4.95 4.06 15.91
CA LEU A 164 4.06 3.14 15.20
C LEU A 164 4.82 1.94 14.62
N ARG A 165 5.99 2.16 14.02
CA ARG A 165 6.85 1.07 13.52
C ARG A 165 7.30 0.15 14.63
N ALA A 166 7.75 0.70 15.75
CA ALA A 166 8.18 -0.09 16.90
C ALA A 166 7.04 -0.95 17.48
N PHE A 167 5.83 -0.38 17.55
CA PHE A 167 4.65 -1.11 18.03
C PHE A 167 4.19 -2.19 17.04
N VAL A 168 4.00 -1.84 15.75
CA VAL A 168 3.43 -2.74 14.73
C VAL A 168 4.36 -3.93 14.47
N ARG A 169 5.69 -3.73 14.52
CA ARG A 169 6.69 -4.78 14.29
C ARG A 169 6.54 -6.00 15.21
N PHE A 170 5.95 -5.82 16.38
CA PHE A 170 5.72 -6.91 17.34
C PHE A 170 4.83 -8.02 16.78
N TYR A 171 3.75 -7.63 16.10
CA TYR A 171 2.74 -8.56 15.60
C TYR A 171 2.67 -8.62 14.07
N HIS A 172 3.49 -7.82 13.37
CA HIS A 172 3.53 -7.80 11.90
C HIS A 172 4.22 -9.05 11.34
N ARG A 173 3.50 -10.17 11.37
CA ARG A 173 3.82 -11.45 10.74
C ARG A 173 2.57 -11.97 10.05
N PHE A 174 2.75 -12.69 8.93
CA PHE A 174 1.64 -13.21 8.13
C PHE A 174 0.65 -14.06 8.94
N GLU A 175 1.13 -14.79 9.94
CA GLU A 175 0.31 -15.66 10.77
C GLU A 175 -0.46 -14.93 11.89
N TYR A 176 -0.06 -13.69 12.22
CA TYR A 176 -0.56 -12.98 13.41
C TYR A 176 -1.50 -11.85 13.06
N MET A 177 -1.66 -11.49 11.79
CA MET A 177 -2.58 -10.44 11.43
C MET A 177 -3.09 -10.50 9.99
N ASP A 178 -4.30 -10.00 9.82
CA ASP A 178 -4.88 -9.68 8.52
C ASP A 178 -5.26 -8.20 8.42
N ARG A 179 -5.22 -7.66 7.20
CA ARG A 179 -5.65 -6.30 6.89
C ARG A 179 -7.14 -6.28 6.59
N VAL A 180 -7.91 -5.49 7.33
CA VAL A 180 -9.35 -5.34 7.16
C VAL A 180 -9.74 -3.88 6.97
N SER A 181 -10.76 -3.61 6.16
CA SER A 181 -11.22 -2.24 5.86
C SER A 181 -12.42 -1.79 6.70
N TYR A 182 -12.78 -2.58 7.70
CA TYR A 182 -13.99 -2.40 8.49
C TYR A 182 -13.69 -2.65 9.97
N THR A 183 -14.64 -2.25 10.82
CA THR A 183 -14.45 -2.14 12.27
C THR A 183 -15.52 -2.89 13.06
N ASP A 184 -16.31 -3.75 12.41
CA ASP A 184 -17.32 -4.59 13.07
C ASP A 184 -16.64 -5.74 13.83
N LEU A 185 -16.60 -5.64 15.17
CA LEU A 185 -15.96 -6.64 16.02
C LEU A 185 -16.69 -7.98 16.01
N GLU A 186 -18.01 -8.00 15.92
CA GLU A 186 -18.80 -9.24 15.93
C GLU A 186 -18.55 -10.04 14.65
N HIS A 187 -18.46 -9.34 13.52
CA HIS A 187 -18.03 -9.96 12.28
C HIS A 187 -16.59 -10.50 12.37
N LEU A 188 -15.66 -9.73 12.95
CA LEU A 188 -14.27 -10.15 13.08
C LEU A 188 -14.15 -11.40 13.97
N LYS A 189 -14.76 -11.41 15.16
CA LYS A 189 -14.76 -12.57 16.08
C LYS A 189 -15.31 -13.84 15.40
N ARG A 190 -16.28 -13.71 14.49
CA ARG A 190 -16.89 -14.84 13.78
C ARG A 190 -15.98 -15.41 12.69
N ASN A 191 -15.19 -14.58 12.01
CA ASN A 191 -14.44 -14.96 10.82
C ASN A 191 -12.96 -15.24 11.08
N TYR A 192 -12.41 -14.71 12.19
CA TYR A 192 -11.02 -14.90 12.60
C TYR A 192 -11.00 -15.78 13.86
N ARG A 193 -10.60 -17.05 13.70
CA ARG A 193 -10.76 -18.09 14.73
C ARG A 193 -10.03 -17.76 16.03
N ASN A 194 -8.89 -17.08 15.93
CA ASN A 194 -8.04 -16.72 17.06
C ASN A 194 -7.98 -15.20 17.22
N PHE A 195 -9.06 -14.49 16.87
CA PHE A 195 -9.16 -13.05 16.98
C PHE A 195 -8.84 -12.56 18.39
N SER A 196 -7.87 -11.66 18.47
CA SER A 196 -7.39 -11.09 19.71
C SER A 196 -7.75 -9.63 19.85
N ALA A 197 -7.43 -8.85 18.81
CA ALA A 197 -7.59 -7.40 18.84
C ALA A 197 -7.76 -6.85 17.42
N LEU A 198 -8.50 -5.75 17.32
CA LEU A 198 -8.50 -4.89 16.15
C LEU A 198 -7.70 -3.63 16.45
N VAL A 199 -6.64 -3.40 15.67
CA VAL A 199 -5.83 -2.18 15.73
C VAL A 199 -6.30 -1.21 14.64
N SER A 200 -6.69 -0.01 15.04
CA SER A 200 -7.15 1.06 14.13
C SER A 200 -6.24 2.28 14.18
N PHE A 201 -5.68 2.65 13.03
CA PHE A 201 -4.70 3.73 12.90
C PHE A 201 -5.34 5.09 12.53
N PRO A 202 -4.63 6.22 12.72
CA PRO A 202 -4.98 7.47 12.06
C PRO A 202 -4.90 7.33 10.54
N ARG A 203 -5.53 8.26 9.84
CA ARG A 203 -5.34 8.40 8.40
C ARG A 203 -4.09 9.24 8.16
N PHE A 204 -3.26 8.80 7.20
CA PHE A 204 -2.15 9.59 6.68
C PHE A 204 -2.59 10.23 5.37
N GLY A 205 -2.48 11.55 5.28
CA GLY A 205 -2.82 12.31 4.10
C GLY A 205 -1.72 12.27 3.03
N LYS A 206 -2.03 12.81 1.84
CA LYS A 206 -1.05 12.97 0.75
C LYS A 206 0.14 13.85 1.19
N GLY A 207 -0.09 14.87 2.02
CA GLY A 207 0.97 15.72 2.59
C GLY A 207 1.90 14.98 3.54
N ASP A 208 1.36 14.10 4.40
CA ASP A 208 2.16 13.25 5.27
C ASP A 208 3.01 12.29 4.44
N LEU A 209 2.40 11.69 3.42
CA LEU A 209 3.06 10.77 2.49
C LEU A 209 4.27 11.42 1.81
N VAL A 210 4.10 12.64 1.29
CA VAL A 210 5.18 13.43 0.70
C VAL A 210 6.28 13.70 1.72
N SER A 211 5.92 14.24 2.89
CA SER A 211 6.88 14.63 3.92
C SER A 211 7.72 13.45 4.41
N LEU A 212 7.09 12.29 4.62
CA LEU A 212 7.75 11.05 5.05
C LEU A 212 8.69 10.52 3.96
N THR A 213 8.20 10.46 2.71
CA THR A 213 8.96 9.92 1.58
C THR A 213 10.19 10.78 1.26
N GLU A 214 10.07 12.12 1.31
CA GLU A 214 11.19 13.05 1.12
C GLU A 214 12.24 12.93 2.22
N ALA A 215 11.82 12.63 3.46
CA ALA A 215 12.72 12.40 4.59
C ALA A 215 13.30 10.96 4.63
N GLY A 216 12.88 10.07 3.72
CA GLY A 216 13.29 8.66 3.73
C GLY A 216 12.73 7.86 4.91
N VAL A 217 11.65 8.34 5.55
CA VAL A 217 10.97 7.67 6.65
C VAL A 217 9.81 6.86 6.09
N LEU A 218 9.72 5.59 6.50
CA LEU A 218 8.73 4.65 5.98
C LEU A 218 7.65 4.35 7.02
N LEU A 219 6.40 4.30 6.58
CA LEU A 219 5.31 3.77 7.38
C LEU A 219 5.44 2.26 7.56
N PRO A 220 4.90 1.71 8.67
CA PRO A 220 4.74 0.27 8.81
C PRO A 220 3.91 -0.28 7.66
N SER A 221 4.32 -1.44 7.14
CA SER A 221 3.62 -2.07 6.02
C SER A 221 2.14 -2.30 6.35
N GLY A 222 1.27 -2.04 5.38
CA GLY A 222 -0.12 -2.42 5.49
C GLY A 222 -0.99 -1.50 6.35
N ILE A 223 -0.52 -0.32 6.74
CA ILE A 223 -1.36 0.71 7.38
C ILE A 223 -2.11 1.53 6.34
N THR A 224 -1.47 1.91 5.24
CA THR A 224 -2.11 2.75 4.22
C THR A 224 -2.90 1.89 3.23
N ARG A 225 -4.08 2.39 2.86
CA ARG A 225 -4.95 1.76 1.87
C ARG A 225 -5.16 2.71 0.71
N VAL A 226 -4.60 2.37 -0.44
CA VAL A 226 -4.72 3.18 -1.65
C VAL A 226 -5.90 2.70 -2.49
N LEU A 227 -6.86 3.60 -2.70
CA LEU A 227 -7.98 3.41 -3.62
C LEU A 227 -7.71 4.22 -4.89
N LEU A 228 -7.83 3.56 -6.04
CA LEU A 228 -7.55 4.12 -7.35
C LEU A 228 -8.80 4.05 -8.21
N PRO A 229 -9.02 5.04 -9.10
CA PRO A 229 -10.17 5.01 -9.99
C PRO A 229 -10.06 3.90 -11.04
N LYS A 230 -8.84 3.60 -11.51
CA LYS A 230 -8.57 2.59 -12.54
C LYS A 230 -7.28 1.86 -12.17
N ARG A 231 -7.34 0.54 -12.01
CA ARG A 231 -6.16 -0.30 -11.75
C ARG A 231 -5.88 -1.19 -12.96
N ALA A 232 -4.67 -1.13 -13.48
CA ALA A 232 -4.17 -2.08 -14.46
C ALA A 232 -3.88 -3.40 -13.76
N LEU A 233 -4.58 -4.45 -14.16
CA LEU A 233 -4.40 -5.81 -13.66
C LEU A 233 -4.04 -6.72 -14.84
N ARG A 234 -3.23 -7.74 -14.56
CA ARG A 234 -2.82 -8.78 -15.51
C ARG A 234 -2.30 -8.22 -16.84
N PHE A 235 -1.49 -7.16 -16.77
CA PHE A 235 -0.74 -6.70 -17.94
C PHE A 235 0.21 -7.80 -18.44
N ASN A 236 0.74 -8.61 -17.51
CA ASN A 236 1.57 -9.78 -17.76
C ASN A 236 2.81 -9.44 -18.60
N LEU A 237 3.63 -8.51 -18.09
CA LEU A 237 4.87 -8.12 -18.73
C LEU A 237 5.92 -9.23 -18.56
N HIS A 238 6.43 -9.79 -19.65
CA HIS A 238 7.64 -10.62 -19.60
C HIS A 238 8.83 -9.77 -19.20
N LEU A 239 9.56 -10.20 -18.17
CA LEU A 239 10.66 -9.45 -17.58
C LEU A 239 11.85 -9.27 -18.53
N ASP A 240 11.96 -10.06 -19.60
CA ASP A 240 13.02 -9.94 -20.62
C ASP A 240 13.08 -8.54 -21.25
N ILE A 241 11.93 -7.89 -21.45
CA ILE A 241 11.90 -6.51 -21.97
C ILE A 241 12.55 -5.52 -21.00
N LEU A 242 12.46 -5.77 -19.69
CA LEU A 242 13.12 -4.93 -18.69
C LEU A 242 14.62 -5.19 -18.64
N ARG A 243 15.07 -6.43 -18.95
CA ARG A 243 16.51 -6.78 -19.06
C ARG A 243 17.14 -6.38 -20.39
N ALA A 244 16.34 -6.16 -21.43
CA ALA A 244 16.83 -5.80 -22.75
C ALA A 244 17.73 -4.56 -22.67
N LYS A 245 18.84 -4.57 -23.44
CA LYS A 245 19.77 -3.46 -23.59
C LYS A 245 19.19 -2.35 -24.48
N LEU A 246 18.04 -1.85 -24.05
CA LEU A 246 17.29 -0.76 -24.67
C LEU A 246 17.20 0.39 -23.68
N SER A 247 17.15 1.61 -24.19
CA SER A 247 16.90 2.80 -23.38
C SER A 247 15.48 2.77 -22.79
N VAL A 248 15.23 3.61 -21.78
CA VAL A 248 13.88 3.75 -21.20
C VAL A 248 12.89 4.24 -22.26
N GLU A 249 13.30 5.13 -23.15
CA GLU A 249 12.48 5.67 -24.24
C GLU A 249 12.07 4.57 -25.24
N GLU A 250 13.01 3.72 -25.63
CA GLU A 250 12.77 2.58 -26.53
C GLU A 250 11.80 1.58 -25.89
N LYS A 251 11.99 1.26 -24.61
CA LYS A 251 11.07 0.38 -23.85
C LYS A 251 9.67 0.98 -23.73
N ASN A 252 9.57 2.30 -23.56
CA ASN A 252 8.27 2.99 -23.54
C ASN A 252 7.61 3.06 -24.92
N LEU A 253 8.38 3.14 -26.00
CA LEU A 253 7.84 3.00 -27.36
C LEU A 253 7.22 1.62 -27.56
N TRP A 254 7.97 0.56 -27.23
CA TRP A 254 7.46 -0.81 -27.24
C TRP A 254 6.19 -0.99 -26.39
N LEU A 255 6.15 -0.37 -25.20
CA LEU A 255 4.99 -0.42 -24.32
C LEU A 255 3.76 0.21 -24.97
N ARG A 256 3.90 1.38 -25.61
CA ARG A 256 2.79 2.06 -26.31
C ARG A 256 2.26 1.22 -27.46
N GLU A 257 3.14 0.64 -28.28
CA GLU A 257 2.76 -0.26 -29.38
C GLU A 257 2.03 -1.49 -28.85
N THR A 258 2.53 -2.08 -27.77
CA THR A 258 1.90 -3.25 -27.11
C THR A 258 0.50 -2.93 -26.58
N ILE A 259 0.31 -1.74 -25.97
CA ILE A 259 -1.01 -1.30 -25.51
C ILE A 259 -1.95 -1.10 -26.70
N GLN A 260 -1.50 -0.44 -27.77
CA GLN A 260 -2.30 -0.25 -28.98
C GLN A 260 -2.73 -1.58 -29.59
N GLN A 261 -1.82 -2.56 -29.66
CA GLN A 261 -2.14 -3.91 -30.13
C GLN A 261 -3.20 -4.58 -29.25
N LYS A 262 -3.06 -4.53 -27.92
CA LYS A 262 -4.08 -5.07 -26.98
C LYS A 262 -5.44 -4.41 -27.13
N ILE A 263 -5.50 -3.13 -27.51
CA ILE A 263 -6.77 -2.44 -27.83
C ILE A 263 -7.37 -2.99 -29.13
N GLN A 264 -6.57 -3.09 -30.19
CA GLN A 264 -7.02 -3.60 -31.50
C GLN A 264 -7.53 -5.04 -31.39
N ASP A 265 -6.83 -5.87 -30.61
CA ASP A 265 -7.19 -7.27 -30.34
C ASP A 265 -8.36 -7.42 -29.35
N LYS A 266 -8.89 -6.31 -28.83
CA LYS A 266 -10.01 -6.26 -27.85
C LYS A 266 -9.73 -7.06 -26.58
N CYS A 267 -8.46 -7.13 -26.16
CA CYS A 267 -8.01 -7.87 -24.98
C CYS A 267 -8.20 -7.12 -23.64
N ILE A 268 -8.70 -5.88 -23.67
CA ILE A 268 -8.88 -5.06 -22.47
C ILE A 268 -10.35 -5.09 -22.04
N ARG A 269 -10.58 -5.31 -20.75
CA ARG A 269 -11.90 -5.28 -20.11
C ARG A 269 -11.86 -4.38 -18.90
N PHE A 270 -12.93 -3.60 -18.74
CA PHE A 270 -13.14 -2.75 -17.59
C PHE A 270 -14.30 -3.31 -16.77
N TYR A 271 -14.07 -3.50 -15.48
CA TYR A 271 -15.08 -3.95 -14.52
C TYR A 271 -15.27 -2.84 -13.48
N ARG A 272 -16.49 -2.31 -13.36
CA ARG A 272 -16.83 -1.28 -12.38
C ARG A 272 -17.14 -1.88 -11.00
N GLU A 273 -17.57 -3.13 -10.95
CA GLU A 273 -18.01 -3.80 -9.74
C GLU A 273 -16.83 -4.40 -8.95
N PRO A 274 -16.90 -4.45 -7.60
CA PRO A 274 -15.93 -5.16 -6.79
C PRO A 274 -15.81 -6.62 -7.24
N THR A 275 -14.58 -7.05 -7.54
CA THR A 275 -14.30 -8.36 -8.16
C THR A 275 -13.35 -9.16 -7.26
N PHE A 276 -13.61 -10.46 -7.09
CA PHE A 276 -12.73 -11.40 -6.40
C PHE A 276 -11.84 -12.15 -7.40
N PHE A 277 -10.56 -12.31 -7.06
CA PHE A 277 -9.62 -13.17 -7.76
C PHE A 277 -9.25 -14.35 -6.85
N PHE A 278 -9.16 -15.56 -7.40
CA PHE A 278 -8.88 -16.78 -6.63
C PHE A 278 -7.46 -17.33 -6.85
N ASP A 279 -6.62 -16.60 -7.59
CA ASP A 279 -5.37 -17.10 -8.19
C ASP A 279 -4.25 -16.04 -8.28
N GLU A 280 -4.24 -15.04 -7.37
CA GLU A 280 -3.24 -13.95 -7.38
C GLU A 280 -1.82 -14.39 -6.91
#